data_AF-A0A7W0X0I3-F1
#
_entry.id   AF-A0A7W0X0I3-F1
#
_cell.length_a   1.000
_cell.length_b   1.000
_cell.length_c   1.000
_cell.angle_alpha   90.00
_cell.angle_beta   90.00
_cell.angle_gamma   90.00
#
_symmetry.space_group_name_H-M   'P 1'
#
loop_
_entity.id
_entity.type
_entity.pdbx_description
1 polymer ?
#
loop_
_entity_poly.entity_id
_entity_poly.type
_entity_poly.pdbx_seq_one_letter_code
_entity_poly.pdbx_strand_id
1 'polypeptide(L)'
;VLRPGVRRQVERDKAILLGMAGLIAIRPKWRLNDPVGHTKHFTEAIYEQTDLRIEATNYTRFRENFKKSTDVTFPEVHAHLSTERMLTMQFVRGTKVDALPAEMSAAQRHKLAETVRMSMFKMCFDDGFVHADLHPGNMVVQDNGKLVIFDAGLAKLLHEDVLIQFIDMTKCLAMGTPDDLVAHLKRFHTYVGEIDWTQLRVEVEAFAQKFRAQDVSKLEYGELIGEMFAIGRKYRVRPVTDMMLVFVALITAQGIGKMLEPDHNVFGAVAIYLMPILMKRNEHIPNTDEAKRAGATA
;
A
#
# COMPACT_ATOMS: atom_id res chain seq x y z
N VAL A 1 -14.75 -20.10 -10.45
CA VAL A 1 -15.82 -20.83 -9.72
C VAL A 1 -15.32 -21.12 -8.31
N LEU A 2 -16.11 -20.79 -7.29
CA LEU A 2 -15.76 -21.12 -5.90
C LEU A 2 -15.77 -22.63 -5.67
N ARG A 3 -14.77 -23.12 -4.92
CA ARG A 3 -14.70 -24.52 -4.51
C ARG A 3 -15.97 -24.89 -3.72
N PRO A 4 -16.60 -26.04 -4.01
CA PRO A 4 -17.77 -26.49 -3.25
C PRO A 4 -17.48 -26.56 -1.74
N GLY A 5 -18.40 -26.04 -0.92
CA GLY A 5 -18.30 -26.09 0.54
C GLY A 5 -17.38 -25.04 1.19
N VAL A 6 -16.66 -24.22 0.41
CA VAL A 6 -15.68 -23.26 0.96
C VAL A 6 -16.32 -22.27 1.95
N ARG A 7 -17.50 -21.74 1.64
CA ARG A 7 -18.21 -20.79 2.53
C ARG A 7 -18.52 -21.40 3.89
N ARG A 8 -18.99 -22.65 3.92
CA ARG A 8 -19.26 -23.39 5.16
C ARG A 8 -17.98 -23.67 5.94
N GLN A 9 -16.88 -23.97 5.25
CA GLN A 9 -15.58 -24.16 5.88
C GLN A 9 -15.10 -22.85 6.52
N VAL A 10 -15.17 -21.73 5.81
CA VAL A 10 -14.79 -20.41 6.33
C VAL A 10 -15.65 -20.02 7.54
N GLU A 11 -16.96 -20.28 7.52
CA GLU A 11 -17.85 -20.02 8.68
C GLU A 11 -17.45 -20.82 9.92
N ARG A 12 -17.14 -22.11 9.73
CA ARG A 12 -16.67 -22.97 10.81
C ARG A 12 -15.32 -22.49 11.35
N ASP A 13 -14.38 -22.19 10.47
CA ASP A 13 -13.03 -21.78 10.85
C ASP A 13 -13.06 -20.40 11.54
N LYS A 14 -13.96 -19.48 11.12
CA LYS A 14 -14.26 -18.22 11.82
C LYS A 14 -14.70 -18.47 13.27
N ALA A 15 -15.63 -19.38 13.51
CA ALA A 15 -16.10 -19.70 14.86
C ALA A 15 -14.97 -20.24 15.75
N ILE A 16 -14.12 -21.11 15.20
CA ILE A 16 -12.96 -21.69 15.90
C ILE A 16 -11.95 -20.59 16.26
N LEU A 17 -11.57 -19.74 15.28
CA LEU A 17 -10.61 -18.65 15.49
C LEU A 17 -11.09 -17.64 16.53
N LEU A 18 -12.36 -17.24 16.48
CA LEU A 18 -12.94 -16.31 17.46
C LEU A 18 -12.99 -16.93 18.87
N GLY A 19 -13.30 -18.22 18.99
CA GLY A 19 -13.23 -18.94 20.27
C GLY A 19 -11.82 -18.94 20.86
N MET A 20 -10.80 -19.22 20.04
CA MET A 20 -9.40 -19.18 20.46
C MET A 20 -8.95 -17.76 20.84
N ALA A 21 -9.34 -16.75 20.06
CA ALA A 21 -9.06 -15.35 20.38
C ALA A 21 -9.68 -14.94 21.72
N GLY A 22 -10.90 -15.40 22.01
CA GLY A 22 -11.57 -15.21 23.30
C GLY A 22 -10.79 -15.82 24.46
N LEU A 23 -10.27 -17.06 24.30
CA LEU A 23 -9.44 -17.72 25.30
C LEU A 23 -8.12 -16.96 25.55
N ILE A 24 -7.48 -16.44 24.49
CA ILE A 24 -6.25 -15.64 24.60
C ILE A 24 -6.53 -14.34 25.35
N ALA A 25 -7.67 -13.70 25.08
CA ALA A 25 -8.07 -12.44 25.69
C ALA A 25 -8.36 -12.53 27.20
N ILE A 26 -8.48 -13.74 27.77
CA ILE A 26 -8.59 -13.96 29.23
C ILE A 26 -7.36 -13.42 29.95
N ARG A 27 -6.18 -13.44 29.32
CA ARG A 27 -4.96 -12.92 29.93
C ARG A 27 -4.85 -11.39 29.74
N PRO A 28 -4.73 -10.59 30.81
CA PRO A 28 -4.73 -9.13 30.74
C PRO A 28 -3.65 -8.53 29.82
N LYS A 29 -2.46 -9.14 29.80
CA LYS A 29 -1.34 -8.71 28.92
C LYS A 29 -1.70 -8.78 27.43
N TRP A 30 -2.51 -9.75 27.03
CA TRP A 30 -2.89 -9.97 25.63
C TRP A 30 -4.15 -9.21 25.25
N ARG A 31 -5.04 -8.95 26.21
CA ARG A 31 -6.24 -8.12 26.00
C ARG A 31 -5.92 -6.70 25.51
N LEU A 32 -4.76 -6.16 25.88
CA LEU A 32 -4.28 -4.84 25.44
C LEU A 32 -4.06 -4.74 23.93
N ASN A 33 -3.85 -5.88 23.25
CA ASN A 33 -3.63 -5.96 21.81
C ASN A 33 -4.90 -6.36 21.04
N ASP A 34 -6.09 -6.30 21.67
CA ASP A 34 -7.39 -6.63 21.06
C ASP A 34 -7.39 -7.85 20.10
N PRO A 35 -6.98 -9.04 20.57
CA PRO A 35 -6.86 -10.22 19.71
C PRO A 35 -8.22 -10.64 19.10
N VAL A 36 -9.33 -10.35 19.80
CA VAL A 36 -10.68 -10.66 19.32
C VAL A 36 -11.08 -9.72 18.17
N GLY A 37 -10.87 -8.41 18.32
CA GLY A 37 -11.16 -7.44 17.25
C GLY A 37 -10.36 -7.73 15.99
N HIS A 38 -9.05 -7.95 16.10
CA HIS A 38 -8.22 -8.32 14.95
C HIS A 38 -8.67 -9.62 14.27
N THR A 39 -8.98 -10.65 15.06
CA THR A 39 -9.47 -11.93 14.52
C THR A 39 -10.82 -11.76 13.82
N LYS A 40 -11.72 -10.94 14.37
CA LYS A 40 -13.01 -10.65 13.76
C LYS A 40 -12.84 -10.00 12.39
N HIS A 41 -12.04 -8.93 12.30
CA HIS A 41 -11.76 -8.27 11.02
C HIS A 41 -11.14 -9.21 9.99
N PHE A 42 -10.16 -10.02 10.41
CA PHE A 42 -9.52 -10.99 9.53
C PHE A 42 -10.51 -12.04 8.99
N THR A 43 -11.32 -12.63 9.87
CA THR A 43 -12.30 -13.65 9.47
C THR A 43 -13.44 -13.08 8.63
N GLU A 44 -13.82 -11.82 8.83
CA GLU A 44 -14.77 -11.11 7.98
C GLU A 44 -14.20 -10.87 6.58
N ALA A 45 -12.96 -10.41 6.46
CA ALA A 45 -12.30 -10.24 5.18
C ALA A 45 -12.23 -11.55 4.37
N ILE A 46 -11.90 -12.68 5.00
CA ILE A 46 -11.91 -14.00 4.33
C ILE A 46 -13.34 -14.41 3.94
N TYR A 47 -14.33 -14.12 4.78
CA TYR A 47 -15.72 -14.43 4.47
C TYR A 47 -16.22 -13.67 3.23
N GLU A 48 -15.86 -12.39 3.12
CA GLU A 48 -16.20 -11.57 1.95
C GLU A 48 -15.60 -12.13 0.65
N GLN A 49 -14.43 -12.78 0.70
CA GLN A 49 -13.86 -13.47 -0.47
C GLN A 49 -14.71 -14.65 -0.98
N THR A 50 -15.73 -15.07 -0.23
CA THR A 50 -16.67 -16.13 -0.67
C THR A 50 -17.87 -15.59 -1.46
N ASP A 51 -17.94 -14.28 -1.70
CA ASP A 51 -18.91 -13.66 -2.60
C ASP A 51 -18.20 -13.00 -3.79
N LEU A 52 -18.16 -13.71 -4.93
CA LEU A 52 -17.47 -13.25 -6.13
C LEU A 52 -18.14 -12.02 -6.80
N ARG A 53 -19.31 -11.58 -6.33
CA ARG A 53 -19.91 -10.32 -6.78
C ARG A 53 -19.14 -9.10 -6.27
N ILE A 54 -18.43 -9.24 -5.15
CA ILE A 54 -17.56 -8.19 -4.63
C ILE A 54 -16.40 -7.98 -5.61
N GLU A 55 -15.71 -9.06 -5.99
CA GLU A 55 -14.65 -9.03 -6.99
C GLU A 55 -15.13 -8.48 -8.35
N ALA A 56 -16.30 -8.91 -8.83
CA ALA A 56 -16.93 -8.36 -10.04
C ALA A 56 -17.12 -6.83 -9.99
N THR A 57 -17.54 -6.33 -8.82
CA THR A 57 -17.76 -4.90 -8.58
C THR A 57 -16.43 -4.15 -8.57
N ASN A 58 -15.41 -4.71 -7.92
CA ASN A 58 -14.06 -4.15 -7.87
C ASN A 58 -13.45 -4.05 -9.27
N TYR A 59 -13.60 -5.10 -10.10
CA TYR A 59 -13.17 -5.07 -11.50
C TYR A 59 -13.83 -3.93 -12.29
N THR A 60 -15.14 -3.75 -12.12
CA THR A 60 -15.88 -2.66 -12.78
C THR A 60 -15.32 -1.30 -12.38
N ARG A 61 -15.05 -1.09 -11.09
CA ARG A 61 -14.46 0.15 -10.58
C ARG A 61 -13.04 0.38 -11.10
N PHE A 62 -12.19 -0.64 -11.09
CA PHE A 62 -10.83 -0.53 -11.62
C PHE A 62 -10.83 -0.22 -13.12
N ARG A 63 -11.71 -0.85 -13.91
CA ARG A 63 -11.85 -0.53 -15.34
C ARG A 63 -12.26 0.93 -15.56
N GLU A 64 -13.18 1.45 -14.76
CA GLU A 64 -13.59 2.84 -14.85
C GLU A 64 -12.44 3.79 -14.49
N ASN A 65 -11.72 3.51 -13.39
CA ASN A 65 -10.56 4.29 -12.96
C ASN A 65 -9.44 4.30 -14.02
N PHE A 66 -9.27 3.20 -14.76
CA PHE A 66 -8.24 3.03 -15.79
C PHE A 66 -8.76 3.21 -17.22
N LYS A 67 -9.99 3.70 -17.44
CA LYS A 67 -10.59 3.79 -18.78
C LYS A 67 -9.80 4.62 -19.79
N LYS A 68 -9.01 5.58 -19.31
CA LYS A 68 -8.13 6.45 -20.11
C LYS A 68 -6.71 5.91 -20.26
N SER A 69 -6.37 4.81 -19.59
CA SER A 69 -5.04 4.22 -19.63
C SER A 69 -4.86 3.37 -20.89
N THR A 70 -3.78 3.62 -21.61
CA THR A 70 -3.33 2.79 -22.72
C THR A 70 -2.49 1.61 -22.27
N ASP A 71 -1.77 1.75 -21.16
CA ASP A 71 -0.76 0.80 -20.69
C ASP A 71 -1.30 -0.23 -19.68
N VAL A 72 -2.40 0.06 -18.99
CA VAL A 72 -2.99 -0.83 -17.97
C VAL A 72 -4.46 -1.09 -18.23
N THR A 73 -4.92 -2.30 -17.98
CA THR A 73 -6.35 -2.63 -17.97
C THR A 73 -6.65 -3.74 -16.98
N PHE A 74 -7.94 -3.91 -16.71
CA PHE A 74 -8.50 -5.01 -15.94
C PHE A 74 -9.48 -5.79 -16.84
N PRO A 75 -9.65 -7.11 -16.70
CA PRO A 75 -10.62 -7.89 -17.47
C PRO A 75 -12.05 -7.35 -17.37
N GLU A 76 -12.77 -7.34 -18.49
CA GLU A 76 -14.21 -7.01 -18.49
C GLU A 76 -15.03 -8.12 -17.84
N VAL A 77 -15.93 -7.77 -16.91
CA VAL A 77 -16.79 -8.76 -16.25
C VAL A 77 -18.07 -8.99 -17.06
N HIS A 78 -18.38 -10.25 -17.33
CA HIS A 78 -19.66 -10.66 -17.89
C HIS A 78 -20.68 -10.84 -16.76
N ALA A 79 -21.28 -9.73 -16.32
CA ALA A 79 -22.14 -9.68 -15.13
C ALA A 79 -23.33 -10.66 -15.20
N HIS A 80 -23.94 -10.83 -16.37
CA HIS A 80 -25.08 -11.74 -16.59
C HIS A 80 -24.71 -13.23 -16.48
N LEU A 81 -23.42 -13.56 -16.56
CA LEU A 81 -22.89 -14.92 -16.35
C LEU A 81 -22.26 -15.07 -14.95
N SER A 82 -22.23 -14.00 -14.16
CA SER A 82 -21.59 -13.98 -12.85
C SER A 82 -22.62 -14.10 -11.73
N THR A 83 -22.26 -14.82 -10.68
CA THR A 83 -23.07 -15.07 -9.49
C THR A 83 -22.17 -14.98 -8.25
N GLU A 84 -22.74 -15.13 -7.05
CA GLU A 84 -21.97 -15.21 -5.79
C GLU A 84 -20.85 -16.27 -5.86
N ARG A 85 -21.04 -17.36 -6.61
CA ARG A 85 -20.12 -18.51 -6.63
C ARG A 85 -19.37 -18.69 -7.95
N MET A 86 -19.64 -17.85 -8.94
CA MET A 86 -19.00 -17.92 -10.25
C MET A 86 -18.75 -16.52 -10.78
N LEU A 87 -17.50 -16.19 -11.04
CA LEU A 87 -17.11 -14.99 -11.78
C LEU A 87 -16.78 -15.39 -13.21
N THR A 88 -17.37 -14.69 -14.18
CA THR A 88 -17.07 -14.84 -15.61
C THR A 88 -16.61 -13.50 -16.15
N MET A 89 -15.46 -13.50 -16.81
CA MET A 89 -14.81 -12.29 -17.32
C MET A 89 -14.10 -12.57 -18.63
N GLN A 90 -13.69 -11.49 -19.30
CA GLN A 90 -12.90 -11.50 -20.51
C GLN A 90 -11.70 -12.43 -20.36
N PHE A 91 -11.55 -13.35 -21.31
CA PHE A 91 -10.32 -14.12 -21.43
C PHE A 91 -9.22 -13.24 -22.02
N VAL A 92 -8.08 -13.20 -21.34
CA VAL A 92 -6.91 -12.41 -21.75
C VAL A 92 -5.73 -13.35 -21.91
N ARG A 93 -5.05 -13.24 -23.06
CA ARG A 93 -3.78 -13.92 -23.33
C ARG A 93 -2.62 -12.98 -23.03
N GLY A 94 -1.54 -13.54 -22.49
CA GLY A 94 -0.25 -12.89 -22.30
C GLY A 94 0.66 -13.71 -21.40
N THR A 95 1.79 -13.12 -21.02
CA THR A 95 2.81 -13.74 -20.18
C THR A 95 2.76 -13.16 -18.78
N LYS A 96 2.82 -14.01 -17.75
CA LYS A 96 2.86 -13.51 -16.36
C LYS A 96 4.12 -12.70 -16.10
N VAL A 97 4.02 -11.69 -15.25
CA VAL A 97 5.15 -10.79 -14.93
C VAL A 97 6.30 -11.55 -14.23
N ASP A 98 5.99 -12.60 -13.46
CA ASP A 98 6.98 -13.49 -12.83
C ASP A 98 7.54 -14.59 -13.76
N ALA A 99 7.05 -14.67 -14.99
CA ALA A 99 7.44 -15.67 -15.99
C ALA A 99 7.88 -15.02 -17.31
N LEU A 100 8.34 -13.77 -17.26
CA LEU A 100 8.75 -13.04 -18.47
C LEU A 100 10.02 -13.65 -19.09
N PRO A 101 10.09 -13.74 -20.44
CA PRO A 101 11.23 -14.29 -21.16
C PRO A 101 12.52 -13.54 -20.84
N ALA A 102 13.63 -14.26 -20.66
CA ALA A 102 14.94 -13.67 -20.38
C ALA A 102 15.41 -12.74 -21.51
N GLU A 103 14.94 -13.01 -22.72
CA GLU A 103 15.24 -12.32 -23.98
C GLU A 103 14.50 -10.97 -24.09
N MET A 104 13.56 -10.68 -23.18
CA MET A 104 12.89 -9.38 -23.13
C MET A 104 13.92 -8.27 -22.91
N SER A 105 13.94 -7.28 -23.81
CA SER A 105 14.91 -6.19 -23.78
C SER A 105 14.82 -5.37 -22.48
N ALA A 106 15.95 -4.79 -22.08
CA ALA A 106 16.01 -3.90 -20.91
C ALA A 106 15.01 -2.74 -21.00
N ALA A 107 14.83 -2.16 -22.19
CA ALA A 107 13.87 -1.08 -22.41
C ALA A 107 12.41 -1.51 -22.17
N GLN A 108 12.03 -2.73 -22.60
CA GLN A 108 10.70 -3.27 -22.34
C GLN A 108 10.48 -3.52 -20.85
N ARG A 109 11.48 -4.08 -20.16
CA ARG A 109 11.43 -4.32 -18.71
C ARG A 109 11.31 -3.03 -17.92
N HIS A 110 12.09 -2.00 -18.28
CA HIS A 110 12.01 -0.67 -17.69
C HIS A 110 10.63 -0.04 -17.88
N LYS A 111 10.09 -0.06 -19.11
CA LYS A 111 8.73 0.45 -19.38
C LYS A 111 7.68 -0.28 -18.55
N LEU A 112 7.80 -1.60 -18.41
CA LEU A 112 6.88 -2.39 -17.60
C LEU A 112 6.98 -2.05 -16.11
N ALA A 113 8.20 -1.89 -15.58
CA ALA A 113 8.44 -1.49 -14.20
C ALA A 113 7.82 -0.12 -13.91
N GLU A 114 7.99 0.84 -14.82
CA GLU A 114 7.35 2.14 -14.75
C GLU A 114 5.82 2.04 -14.83
N THR A 115 5.28 1.21 -15.72
CA THR A 115 3.83 0.97 -15.85
C THR A 115 3.23 0.42 -14.56
N VAL A 116 3.87 -0.60 -13.96
CA VAL A 116 3.45 -1.18 -12.68
C VAL A 116 3.49 -0.11 -11.58
N ARG A 117 4.63 0.58 -11.44
CA ARG A 117 4.82 1.63 -10.43
C ARG A 117 3.76 2.73 -10.53
N MET A 118 3.57 3.30 -11.73
CA MET A 118 2.59 4.35 -11.97
C MET A 118 1.15 3.87 -11.74
N SER A 119 0.84 2.61 -12.06
CA SER A 119 -0.47 2.03 -11.76
C SER A 119 -0.74 1.98 -10.25
N MET A 120 0.26 1.59 -9.45
CA MET A 120 0.13 1.54 -7.99
C MET A 120 -0.02 2.94 -7.39
N PHE A 121 0.77 3.91 -7.85
CA PHE A 121 0.66 5.30 -7.40
C PHE A 121 -0.71 5.89 -7.74
N LYS A 122 -1.20 5.67 -8.95
CA LYS A 122 -2.56 6.09 -9.34
C LYS A 122 -3.62 5.48 -8.42
N MET A 123 -3.56 4.17 -8.17
CA MET A 123 -4.52 3.50 -7.28
C MET A 123 -4.49 4.07 -5.85
N CYS A 124 -3.31 4.36 -5.31
CA CYS A 124 -3.15 4.87 -3.95
C CYS A 124 -3.49 6.35 -3.81
N PHE A 125 -3.02 7.18 -4.74
CA PHE A 125 -2.96 8.63 -4.57
C PHE A 125 -3.96 9.41 -5.42
N ASP A 126 -4.39 8.86 -6.57
CA ASP A 126 -5.38 9.52 -7.42
C ASP A 126 -6.78 8.96 -7.16
N ASP A 127 -6.91 7.64 -7.17
CA ASP A 127 -8.21 6.98 -7.07
C ASP A 127 -8.64 6.71 -5.63
N GLY A 128 -7.67 6.64 -4.72
CA GLY A 128 -7.86 6.15 -3.35
C GLY A 128 -8.42 4.72 -3.30
N PHE A 129 -8.37 3.95 -4.39
CA PHE A 129 -8.92 2.60 -4.48
C PHE A 129 -7.80 1.63 -4.80
N VAL A 130 -7.34 0.92 -3.78
CA VAL A 130 -6.08 0.16 -3.80
C VAL A 130 -6.35 -1.32 -3.91
N HIS A 131 -5.61 -1.98 -4.80
CA HIS A 131 -5.50 -3.42 -4.85
C HIS A 131 -4.62 -3.92 -3.70
N ALA A 132 -5.23 -4.58 -2.71
CA ALA A 132 -4.59 -4.91 -1.44
C ALA A 132 -3.69 -6.15 -1.51
N ASP A 133 -3.80 -6.97 -2.55
CA ASP A 133 -2.97 -8.17 -2.76
C ASP A 133 -2.31 -8.21 -4.16
N LEU A 134 -1.64 -7.12 -4.50
CA LEU A 134 -1.13 -6.90 -5.86
C LEU A 134 0.23 -7.57 -6.08
N HIS A 135 0.26 -8.90 -6.25
CA HIS A 135 1.51 -9.64 -6.45
C HIS A 135 1.82 -9.93 -7.94
N PRO A 136 3.09 -10.23 -8.31
CA PRO A 136 3.48 -10.51 -9.71
C PRO A 136 2.61 -11.55 -10.43
N GLY A 137 2.22 -12.62 -9.72
CA GLY A 137 1.38 -13.69 -10.28
C GLY A 137 -0.04 -13.28 -10.69
N ASN A 138 -0.52 -12.11 -10.25
CA ASN A 138 -1.80 -11.51 -10.61
C ASN A 138 -1.66 -10.54 -11.78
N MET A 139 -0.50 -10.49 -12.43
CA MET A 139 -0.22 -9.59 -13.54
C MET A 139 0.19 -10.36 -14.78
N VAL A 140 -0.39 -9.96 -15.91
CA VAL A 140 -0.07 -10.50 -17.24
C VAL A 140 0.28 -9.35 -18.17
N VAL A 141 1.29 -9.56 -19.00
CA VAL A 141 1.68 -8.64 -20.07
C VAL A 141 1.25 -9.24 -21.40
N GLN A 142 0.43 -8.50 -22.15
CA GLN A 142 0.03 -8.90 -23.50
C GLN A 142 1.16 -8.62 -24.51
N ASP A 143 1.08 -9.23 -25.70
CA ASP A 143 2.12 -9.10 -26.74
C ASP A 143 2.34 -7.64 -27.19
N ASN A 144 1.32 -6.78 -27.06
CA ASN A 144 1.42 -5.34 -27.34
C ASN A 144 2.05 -4.52 -26.19
N GLY A 145 2.52 -5.18 -25.12
CA GLY A 145 3.11 -4.56 -23.94
C GLY A 145 2.10 -4.05 -22.90
N LYS A 146 0.80 -4.24 -23.11
CA LYS A 146 -0.23 -3.80 -22.16
C LYS A 146 -0.25 -4.70 -20.91
N LEU A 147 -0.24 -4.08 -19.73
CA LEU A 147 -0.37 -4.75 -18.44
C LEU A 147 -1.85 -5.03 -18.13
N VAL A 148 -2.16 -6.26 -17.74
CA VAL A 148 -3.48 -6.69 -17.28
C VAL A 148 -3.37 -7.19 -15.85
N ILE A 149 -4.16 -6.61 -14.96
CA ILE A 149 -4.17 -6.94 -13.53
C ILE A 149 -5.40 -7.81 -13.23
N PHE A 150 -5.18 -8.89 -12.48
CA PHE A 150 -6.16 -9.88 -12.05
C PHE A 150 -6.32 -9.89 -10.53
N ASP A 151 -7.28 -10.66 -10.04
CA ASP A 151 -7.55 -10.91 -8.63
C ASP A 151 -7.95 -9.64 -7.87
N ALA A 152 -9.01 -8.99 -8.37
CA ALA A 152 -9.59 -7.82 -7.72
C ALA A 152 -10.42 -8.18 -6.47
N GLY A 153 -10.25 -9.38 -5.91
CA GLY A 153 -10.99 -9.86 -4.74
C GLY A 153 -10.68 -9.04 -3.49
N LEU A 154 -9.42 -8.62 -3.33
CA LEU A 154 -8.96 -7.77 -2.25
C LEU A 154 -8.67 -6.36 -2.75
N ALA A 155 -9.65 -5.48 -2.60
CA ALA A 155 -9.48 -4.06 -2.86
C ALA A 155 -10.10 -3.22 -1.73
N LYS A 156 -9.52 -2.05 -1.46
CA LYS A 156 -10.01 -1.14 -0.42
C LYS A 156 -10.03 0.30 -0.88
N LEU A 157 -11.10 1.00 -0.53
CA LEU A 157 -11.17 2.46 -0.61
C LEU A 157 -10.46 3.06 0.60
N LEU A 158 -9.40 3.83 0.36
CA LEU A 158 -8.70 4.62 1.35
C LEU A 158 -9.50 5.88 1.65
N HIS A 159 -9.59 6.23 2.93
CA HIS A 159 -10.14 7.51 3.35
C HIS A 159 -9.20 8.65 2.94
N GLU A 160 -9.74 9.84 2.68
CA GLU A 160 -8.94 10.99 2.25
C GLU A 160 -7.83 11.34 3.26
N ASP A 161 -8.09 11.13 4.55
CA ASP A 161 -7.13 11.36 5.63
C ASP A 161 -5.87 10.51 5.52
N VAL A 162 -5.96 9.32 4.90
CA VAL A 162 -4.81 8.43 4.69
C VAL A 162 -3.85 9.06 3.70
N LEU A 163 -4.38 9.69 2.64
CA LEU A 163 -3.56 10.38 1.65
C LEU A 163 -2.88 11.61 2.28
N ILE A 164 -3.60 12.38 3.09
CA ILE A 164 -3.06 13.54 3.81
C ILE A 164 -1.94 13.09 4.75
N GLN A 165 -2.19 12.05 5.53
CA GLN A 165 -1.19 11.47 6.43
C GLN A 165 0.05 11.00 5.67
N PHE A 166 -0.11 10.33 4.53
CA PHE A 166 1.01 9.82 3.75
C PHE A 166 1.88 10.96 3.22
N ILE A 167 1.23 11.97 2.65
CA ILE A 167 1.89 13.18 2.13
C ILE A 167 2.67 13.89 3.25
N ASP A 168 2.04 14.09 4.41
CA ASP A 168 2.67 14.75 5.57
C ASP A 168 3.87 13.96 6.10
N MET A 169 3.74 12.63 6.20
CA MET A 169 4.81 11.73 6.61
C MET A 169 6.00 11.78 5.64
N THR A 170 5.75 11.67 4.32
CA THR A 170 6.80 11.75 3.30
C THR A 170 7.51 13.10 3.34
N LYS A 171 6.77 14.21 3.52
CA LYS A 171 7.33 15.55 3.70
C LYS A 171 8.24 15.60 4.94
N CYS A 172 7.77 15.09 6.09
CA CYS A 172 8.54 15.12 7.33
C CYS A 172 9.84 14.30 7.19
N LEU A 173 9.78 13.12 6.59
CA LEU A 173 10.95 12.28 6.36
C LEU A 173 11.97 12.95 5.42
N ALA A 174 11.50 13.46 4.28
CA ALA A 174 12.36 14.03 3.25
C ALA A 174 12.98 15.37 3.66
N MET A 175 12.19 16.27 4.24
CA MET A 175 12.58 17.69 4.42
C MET A 175 12.28 18.24 5.82
N GLY A 176 11.56 17.52 6.67
CA GLY A 176 11.14 18.04 7.97
C GLY A 176 12.24 18.09 9.02
N THR A 177 11.93 18.73 10.13
CA THR A 177 12.71 18.63 11.37
C THR A 177 12.27 17.41 12.18
N PRO A 178 13.04 16.96 13.18
CA PRO A 178 12.54 15.95 14.11
C PRO A 178 11.28 16.42 14.88
N ASP A 179 11.05 17.73 15.01
CA ASP A 179 9.82 18.27 15.63
C ASP A 179 8.61 18.04 14.72
N ASP A 180 8.79 18.19 13.41
CA ASP A 180 7.75 17.93 12.42
C ASP A 180 7.34 16.46 12.42
N LEU A 181 8.29 15.51 12.51
CA LEU A 181 7.94 14.09 12.65
C LEU A 181 7.21 13.80 13.97
N VAL A 182 7.62 14.42 15.09
CA VAL A 182 6.90 14.25 16.36
C VAL A 182 5.49 14.85 16.27
N ALA A 183 5.32 16.00 15.61
CA ALA A 183 4.02 16.61 15.36
C ALA A 183 3.15 15.73 14.45
N HIS A 184 3.72 15.15 13.39
CA HIS A 184 3.07 14.18 12.52
C HIS A 184 2.53 13.00 13.33
N LEU A 185 3.39 12.39 14.16
CA LEU A 185 2.98 11.31 15.03
C LEU A 185 1.77 11.77 15.85
N LYS A 186 1.88 12.87 16.60
CA LYS A 186 0.83 13.43 17.48
C LYS A 186 -0.49 13.69 16.77
N ARG A 187 -0.44 14.11 15.51
CA ARG A 187 -1.60 14.48 14.70
C ARG A 187 -2.36 13.26 14.18
N PHE A 188 -1.65 12.24 13.70
CA PHE A 188 -2.26 11.15 12.93
C PHE A 188 -2.33 9.81 13.65
N HIS A 189 -1.67 9.65 14.80
CA HIS A 189 -1.59 8.36 15.49
C HIS A 189 -2.25 8.40 16.87
N THR A 190 -2.65 7.21 17.32
CA THR A 190 -3.13 7.00 18.70
C THR A 190 -2.09 6.24 19.52
N TYR A 191 -2.23 6.30 20.84
CA TYR A 191 -1.20 5.85 21.78
C TYR A 191 -1.78 5.04 22.91
N VAL A 192 -0.96 4.16 23.50
CA VAL A 192 -1.32 3.39 24.69
C VAL A 192 -0.49 3.81 25.89
N GLY A 193 -1.12 4.52 26.82
CA GLY A 193 -0.49 5.03 28.04
C GLY A 193 0.32 6.31 27.81
N GLU A 194 1.18 6.62 28.76
CA GLU A 194 2.07 7.79 28.67
C GLU A 194 3.26 7.51 27.74
N ILE A 195 3.61 8.53 26.95
CA ILE A 195 4.73 8.51 26.03
C ILE A 195 5.79 9.49 26.50
N ASP A 196 7.03 9.01 26.58
CA ASP A 196 8.20 9.87 26.70
C ASP A 196 8.52 10.51 25.34
N TRP A 197 7.89 11.67 25.10
CA TRP A 197 8.05 12.43 23.87
C TRP A 197 9.47 12.95 23.67
N THR A 198 10.20 13.19 24.76
CA THR A 198 11.58 13.68 24.71
C THR A 198 12.50 12.60 24.19
N GLN A 199 12.39 11.38 24.72
CA GLN A 199 13.21 10.27 24.25
C GLN A 199 12.79 9.79 22.85
N LEU A 200 11.48 9.77 22.55
CA LEU A 200 10.99 9.45 21.20
C LEU A 200 11.55 10.41 20.16
N ARG A 201 11.61 11.70 20.47
CA ARG A 201 12.20 12.72 19.58
C ARG A 201 13.63 12.37 19.19
N VAL A 202 14.47 11.99 20.16
CA VAL A 202 15.88 11.63 19.93
C VAL A 202 15.99 10.42 18.98
N GLU A 203 15.14 9.41 19.14
CA GLU A 203 15.14 8.24 18.26
C GLU A 203 14.63 8.54 16.85
N VAL A 204 13.58 9.35 16.76
CA VAL A 204 13.04 9.83 15.47
C VAL A 204 14.09 10.69 14.74
N GLU A 205 14.84 11.52 15.46
CA GLU A 205 15.95 12.30 14.91
C GLU A 205 17.06 11.39 14.36
N ALA A 206 17.53 10.43 15.16
CA ALA A 206 18.55 9.47 14.73
C ALA A 206 18.10 8.67 13.49
N PHE A 207 16.83 8.25 13.46
CA PHE A 207 16.23 7.59 12.32
C PHE A 207 16.18 8.49 11.07
N ALA A 208 15.70 9.73 11.21
CA ALA A 208 15.61 10.68 10.09
C ALA A 208 17.00 11.05 9.53
N GLN A 209 18.00 11.23 10.39
CA GLN A 209 19.39 11.50 9.99
C GLN A 209 19.98 10.30 9.23
N LYS A 210 19.77 9.08 9.73
CA LYS A 210 20.20 7.85 9.05
C LYS A 210 19.56 7.75 7.66
N PHE A 211 18.25 8.00 7.56
CA PHE A 211 17.52 7.97 6.30
C PHE A 211 18.07 9.00 5.28
N ARG A 212 18.33 10.24 5.72
CA ARG A 212 18.84 11.30 4.83
C ARG A 212 20.29 11.11 4.41
N ALA A 213 21.09 10.38 5.20
CA ALA A 213 22.47 10.08 4.87
C ALA A 213 22.61 8.91 3.88
N GLN A 214 21.55 8.12 3.67
CA GLN A 214 21.56 7.00 2.73
C GLN A 214 21.34 7.47 1.30
N ASP A 215 22.00 6.77 0.37
CA ASP A 215 21.71 6.93 -1.06
C ASP A 215 20.28 6.44 -1.34
N VAL A 216 19.45 7.33 -1.86
CA VAL A 216 18.03 7.06 -2.14
C VAL A 216 17.84 5.84 -3.05
N SER A 217 18.79 5.56 -3.93
CA SER A 217 18.75 4.39 -4.83
C SER A 217 18.94 3.05 -4.11
N LYS A 218 19.50 3.05 -2.89
CA LYS A 218 19.79 1.84 -2.09
C LYS A 218 18.80 1.64 -0.95
N LEU A 219 17.78 2.48 -0.84
CA LEU A 219 16.80 2.39 0.22
C LEU A 219 15.81 1.24 -0.03
N GLU A 220 15.62 0.40 0.97
CA GLU A 220 14.55 -0.59 1.00
C GLU A 220 13.35 -0.06 1.79
N TYR A 221 12.17 0.02 1.15
CA TYR A 221 10.94 0.38 1.85
C TYR A 221 10.64 -0.58 3.00
N GLY A 222 10.92 -1.88 2.82
CA GLY A 222 10.72 -2.88 3.87
C GLY A 222 11.55 -2.60 5.13
N GLU A 223 12.82 -2.20 4.98
CA GLU A 223 13.69 -1.86 6.11
C GLU A 223 13.24 -0.56 6.78
N LEU A 224 12.97 0.47 5.98
CA LEU A 224 12.49 1.78 6.46
C LEU A 224 11.22 1.62 7.31
N ILE A 225 10.22 0.95 6.75
CA ILE A 225 8.94 0.70 7.39
C ILE A 225 9.13 -0.18 8.64
N GLY A 226 10.02 -1.18 8.56
CA GLY A 226 10.38 -2.04 9.70
C GLY A 226 10.96 -1.25 10.89
N GLU A 227 11.87 -0.32 10.62
CA GLU A 227 12.46 0.57 11.64
C GLU A 227 11.42 1.53 12.23
N MET A 228 10.56 2.13 11.40
CA MET A 228 9.44 2.95 11.88
C MET A 228 8.51 2.17 12.82
N PHE A 229 8.16 0.93 12.47
CA PHE A 229 7.37 0.07 13.36
C PHE A 229 8.11 -0.32 14.63
N ALA A 230 9.43 -0.48 14.59
CA ALA A 230 10.21 -0.79 15.79
C ALA A 230 10.15 0.37 16.79
N ILE A 231 10.32 1.60 16.33
CA ILE A 231 10.15 2.82 17.14
C ILE A 231 8.69 2.90 17.65
N GLY A 232 7.71 2.75 16.75
CA GLY A 232 6.30 2.80 17.11
C GLY A 232 5.92 1.78 18.19
N ARG A 233 6.39 0.53 18.09
CA ARG A 233 6.17 -0.50 19.11
C ARG A 233 6.83 -0.15 20.45
N LYS A 234 8.06 0.34 20.44
CA LYS A 234 8.79 0.74 21.66
C LYS A 234 8.04 1.83 22.43
N TYR A 235 7.49 2.80 21.72
CA TYR A 235 6.73 3.93 22.28
C TYR A 235 5.22 3.74 22.26
N ARG A 236 4.74 2.52 21.99
CA ARG A 236 3.31 2.15 21.99
C ARG A 236 2.43 3.06 21.11
N VAL A 237 3.01 3.53 20.01
CA VAL A 237 2.29 4.20 18.92
C VAL A 237 1.51 3.14 18.14
N ARG A 238 0.20 3.34 18.01
CA ARG A 238 -0.65 2.48 17.19
C ARG A 238 -0.62 2.94 15.75
N PRO A 239 -0.32 2.05 14.80
CA PRO A 239 -0.33 2.41 13.39
C PRO A 239 -1.74 2.62 12.87
N VAL A 240 -1.87 3.49 11.87
CA VAL A 240 -3.13 3.70 11.15
C VAL A 240 -3.34 2.53 10.19
N THR A 241 -4.44 1.79 10.38
CA THR A 241 -4.68 0.52 9.66
C THR A 241 -4.69 0.69 8.14
N ASP A 242 -5.28 1.76 7.63
CA ASP A 242 -5.36 1.97 6.17
C ASP A 242 -4.01 2.39 5.57
N MET A 243 -3.14 3.04 6.36
CA MET A 243 -1.77 3.34 5.95
C MET A 243 -0.95 2.07 5.71
N MET A 244 -1.26 0.98 6.42
CA MET A 244 -0.61 -0.32 6.21
C MET A 244 -0.75 -0.79 4.76
N LEU A 245 -1.89 -0.54 4.13
CA LEU A 245 -2.13 -0.96 2.75
C LEU A 245 -1.27 -0.15 1.77
N VAL A 246 -1.08 1.14 2.03
CA VAL A 246 -0.16 1.98 1.26
C VAL A 246 1.27 1.44 1.39
N PHE A 247 1.70 1.10 2.59
CA PHE A 247 3.01 0.49 2.83
C PHE A 247 3.20 -0.84 2.10
N VAL A 248 2.21 -1.74 2.16
CA VAL A 248 2.25 -3.00 1.41
C VAL A 248 2.31 -2.75 -0.09
N ALA A 249 1.56 -1.79 -0.61
CA ALA A 249 1.60 -1.43 -2.03
C ALA A 249 2.99 -0.91 -2.42
N LEU A 250 3.63 -0.06 -1.62
CA LEU A 250 4.98 0.47 -1.89
C LEU A 250 6.06 -0.61 -1.85
N ILE A 251 6.00 -1.51 -0.85
CA ILE A 251 6.92 -2.65 -0.76
C ILE A 251 6.77 -3.55 -1.99
N THR A 252 5.53 -3.83 -2.39
CA THR A 252 5.27 -4.68 -3.55
C THR A 252 5.66 -4.01 -4.86
N ALA A 253 5.43 -2.70 -5.01
CA ALA A 253 5.92 -1.91 -6.14
C ALA A 253 7.45 -2.00 -6.27
N GLN A 254 8.17 -1.85 -5.15
CA GLN A 254 9.63 -1.97 -5.13
C GLN A 254 10.11 -3.39 -5.46
N GLY A 255 9.46 -4.42 -4.91
CA GLY A 255 9.78 -5.81 -5.21
C GLY A 255 9.64 -6.13 -6.70
N ILE A 256 8.51 -5.73 -7.32
CA ILE A 256 8.28 -5.92 -8.75
C ILE A 256 9.25 -5.07 -9.58
N GLY A 257 9.44 -3.80 -9.18
CA GLY A 257 10.38 -2.89 -9.83
C GLY A 257 11.78 -3.48 -9.92
N LYS A 258 12.31 -4.01 -8.82
CA LYS A 258 13.63 -4.67 -8.75
C LYS A 258 13.73 -5.95 -9.55
N MET A 259 12.65 -6.74 -9.60
CA MET A 259 12.60 -7.96 -10.41
C MET A 259 12.69 -7.64 -11.91
N LEU A 260 12.12 -6.51 -12.32
CA LEU A 260 12.11 -6.07 -13.72
C LEU A 260 13.39 -5.26 -14.07
N GLU A 261 13.85 -4.44 -13.15
CA GLU A 261 14.98 -3.52 -13.28
C GLU A 261 15.75 -3.45 -11.94
N PRO A 262 16.94 -4.05 -11.83
CA PRO A 262 17.67 -4.13 -10.57
C PRO A 262 18.00 -2.77 -9.92
N ASP A 263 18.26 -1.74 -10.73
CA ASP A 263 18.63 -0.39 -10.27
C ASP A 263 17.40 0.53 -10.03
N HIS A 264 16.21 -0.04 -9.91
CA HIS A 264 14.95 0.70 -9.84
C HIS A 264 14.80 1.53 -8.55
N ASN A 265 14.71 2.86 -8.70
CA ASN A 265 14.54 3.79 -7.59
C ASN A 265 13.07 4.23 -7.41
N VAL A 266 12.33 3.52 -6.54
CA VAL A 266 10.93 3.86 -6.22
C VAL A 266 10.81 5.15 -5.40
N PHE A 267 11.77 5.46 -4.53
CA PHE A 267 11.71 6.66 -3.67
C PHE A 267 11.72 7.96 -4.48
N GLY A 268 12.66 8.09 -5.42
CA GLY A 268 12.71 9.25 -6.32
C GLY A 268 11.42 9.40 -7.13
N ALA A 269 10.86 8.28 -7.59
CA ALA A 269 9.62 8.27 -8.32
C ALA A 269 8.40 8.70 -7.49
N VAL A 270 8.30 8.30 -6.22
CA VAL A 270 7.26 8.80 -5.30
C VAL A 270 7.39 10.31 -5.13
N ALA A 271 8.60 10.81 -4.91
CA ALA A 271 8.83 12.25 -4.75
C ALA A 271 8.36 13.04 -5.98
N ILE A 272 8.73 12.59 -7.19
CA ILE A 272 8.28 13.19 -8.46
C ILE A 272 6.76 13.14 -8.59
N TYR A 273 6.14 12.01 -8.22
CA TYR A 273 4.69 11.83 -8.32
C TYR A 273 3.92 12.75 -7.36
N LEU A 274 4.40 12.86 -6.12
CA LEU A 274 3.72 13.64 -5.08
C LEU A 274 3.97 15.15 -5.20
N MET A 275 5.07 15.58 -5.82
CA MET A 275 5.42 17.01 -5.86
C MET A 275 4.33 17.90 -6.50
N PRO A 276 3.70 17.53 -7.62
CA PRO A 276 2.55 18.28 -8.15
C PRO A 276 1.33 18.26 -7.23
N ILE A 277 1.11 17.16 -6.49
CA ILE A 277 -0.01 17.02 -5.55
C ILE A 277 0.19 17.96 -4.36
N LEU A 278 1.41 17.97 -3.81
CA LEU A 278 1.86 18.88 -2.76
C LEU A 278 1.70 20.35 -3.16
N MET A 279 2.06 20.71 -4.40
CA MET A 279 1.95 22.08 -4.90
C MET A 279 0.50 22.52 -5.14
N LYS A 280 -0.40 21.61 -5.52
CA LYS A 280 -1.82 21.94 -5.77
C LYS A 280 -2.65 22.07 -4.49
N ARG A 281 -2.31 21.35 -3.41
CA ARG A 281 -3.18 21.23 -2.23
C ARG A 281 -3.17 22.43 -1.28
N ASN A 282 -2.36 23.45 -1.50
CA ASN A 282 -2.32 24.71 -0.73
C ASN A 282 -2.48 24.54 0.80
N GLU A 283 -2.02 23.41 1.34
CA GLU A 283 -1.80 23.28 2.77
C GLU A 283 -0.75 24.33 3.11
N HIS A 284 -1.08 25.18 4.08
CA HIS A 284 -0.23 26.22 4.62
C HIS A 284 1.23 25.74 4.65
N ILE A 285 2.04 26.19 3.70
CA ILE A 285 3.50 26.18 3.79
C ILE A 285 3.79 27.41 4.64
N PRO A 286 4.15 27.28 5.94
CA PRO A 286 4.63 28.41 6.69
C PRO A 286 5.96 28.89 6.06
N ASN A 287 6.12 30.21 6.05
CA ASN A 287 6.93 31.05 5.17
C ASN A 287 8.40 30.66 4.87
N THR A 288 8.65 30.56 3.57
CA THR A 288 9.83 30.75 2.69
C THR A 288 11.09 31.54 3.09
N ASP A 289 11.28 32.13 4.27
CA ASP A 289 12.57 32.84 4.50
C ASP A 289 13.78 31.88 4.55
N GLU A 290 13.58 30.61 4.90
CA GLU A 290 14.61 29.56 4.79
C GLU A 290 14.76 29.01 3.36
N ALA A 291 13.66 28.90 2.60
CA ALA A 291 13.71 28.53 1.18
C ALA A 291 14.39 29.61 0.31
N LYS A 292 14.38 30.88 0.74
CA LYS A 292 15.16 31.98 0.12
C LYS A 292 16.68 31.84 0.32
N ARG A 293 17.16 31.09 1.33
CA ARG A 293 18.60 30.83 1.51
C ARG A 293 19.12 29.73 0.57
N ALA A 294 18.28 28.77 0.23
CA ALA A 294 18.61 27.69 -0.71
C ALA A 294 18.71 28.14 -2.19
N GLY A 295 18.40 29.40 -2.51
CA GLY A 295 18.53 29.97 -3.86
C GLY A 295 19.54 31.13 -3.99
N ALA A 296 20.21 31.53 -2.90
CA ALA A 296 21.09 32.72 -2.89
C ALA A 296 22.59 32.40 -2.77
N THR A 297 22.98 31.14 -2.64
CA THR A 297 24.38 30.72 -2.66
C THR A 297 24.54 29.46 -3.48
N ALA A 298 24.99 29.66 -4.73
CA ALA A 298 25.73 28.73 -5.60
C ALA A 298 25.03 27.43 -6.04
#